data_AF-A0A5E5PUZ2-F1
#
_entry.id   AF-A0A5E5PUZ2-F1
#
_cell.length_a   1.000
_cell.length_b   1.000
_cell.length_c   1.000
_cell.angle_alpha   90.00
_cell.angle_beta   90.00
_cell.angle_gamma   90.00
#
_symmetry.space_group_name_H-M   'P 1'
#
loop_
_entity.id
_entity.type
_entity.pdbx_description
1 polymer ?
#
loop_
_entity_poly.entity_id
_entity_poly.type
_entity_poly.pdbx_seq_one_letter_code
_entity_poly.pdbx_strand_id
1 'polypeptide(L)'
;MSDHEINKTRSFIKMLAPTANFDSVLSFYYDETNNIRKSYVGEMGFNSPVTANFVLGGLVHEGMAPDVAPLIKSFKLQKTTKEVKFKHIAKGSFLDCLKSNKLKLFLEFIESSNLYVHYSSINILYWAIVDIVDSAIANSEASQKLGPPFSEYLKDVLYKLSKLEIDSITEVFYYFKYPNIKKKDVSSFIEALTHIFKDYIDTEEFHFGLESLRQILKEAKKTNSLPFIMEGDDYIIEDFSEFYLRQIYLFKYSTHTFDNENSISRILNGYKILDKSIEIKNYSFVDSQTNQLIQLSDVFVGLMGKLTVYFNTSTKEKIDNDFCSLSMIQRANIDLLVDVIEKSHNKNIGFLHSIDGNEERSKMDVISQPLKTTQNIDL
;
A
#
# COMPACT_ATOMS: atom_id res chain seq x y z
N MET A 1 -8.04 -0.93 -28.68
CA MET A 1 -8.56 -0.35 -27.43
C MET A 1 -9.59 -1.32 -26.90
N SER A 2 -9.39 -1.85 -25.70
CA SER A 2 -10.28 -2.85 -25.07
C SER A 2 -11.23 -2.18 -24.09
N ASP A 3 -12.42 -2.76 -23.90
CA ASP A 3 -13.41 -2.25 -22.97
C ASP A 3 -13.16 -2.81 -21.56
N HIS A 4 -13.17 -1.94 -20.55
CA HIS A 4 -13.00 -2.29 -19.14
C HIS A 4 -14.25 -1.85 -18.36
N GLU A 5 -15.16 -2.80 -18.09
CA GLU A 5 -16.42 -2.54 -17.39
C GLU A 5 -16.22 -2.55 -15.87
N ILE A 6 -16.52 -1.43 -15.22
CA ILE A 6 -16.27 -1.22 -13.79
C ILE A 6 -17.49 -1.51 -12.90
N ASN A 7 -18.69 -1.66 -13.44
CA ASN A 7 -19.92 -1.61 -12.65
C ASN A 7 -19.97 -2.69 -11.55
N LYS A 8 -19.63 -3.94 -11.89
CA LYS A 8 -19.62 -5.06 -10.93
C LYS A 8 -18.58 -4.86 -9.85
N THR A 9 -17.34 -4.58 -10.25
CA THR A 9 -16.20 -4.37 -9.33
C THR A 9 -16.44 -3.19 -8.40
N ARG A 10 -16.90 -2.05 -8.93
CA ARG A 10 -17.25 -0.88 -8.15
C ARG A 10 -18.38 -1.17 -7.17
N SER A 11 -19.45 -1.84 -7.61
CA SER A 11 -20.59 -2.18 -6.74
C SER A 11 -20.17 -3.11 -5.60
N PHE A 12 -19.33 -4.10 -5.89
CA PHE A 12 -18.78 -5.00 -4.87
C PHE A 12 -17.93 -4.25 -3.83
N ILE A 13 -17.03 -3.36 -4.26
CA ILE A 13 -16.22 -2.57 -3.33
C ILE A 13 -17.08 -1.63 -2.47
N LYS A 14 -18.12 -1.01 -3.05
CA LYS A 14 -19.09 -0.21 -2.27
C LYS A 14 -19.80 -1.02 -1.19
N MET A 15 -20.07 -2.30 -1.44
CA MET A 15 -20.68 -3.20 -0.46
C MET A 15 -19.71 -3.55 0.68
N LEU A 16 -18.41 -3.71 0.38
CA LEU A 16 -17.39 -3.98 1.39
C LEU A 16 -17.04 -2.77 2.25
N ALA A 17 -17.22 -1.55 1.72
CA ALA A 17 -16.96 -0.30 2.43
C ALA A 17 -18.20 0.61 2.44
N PRO A 18 -19.27 0.24 3.16
CA PRO A 18 -20.56 0.92 3.08
C PRO A 18 -20.55 2.35 3.64
N THR A 19 -19.56 2.69 4.48
CA THR A 19 -19.38 4.04 5.04
C THR A 19 -18.53 4.95 4.15
N ALA A 20 -17.92 4.43 3.08
CA ALA A 20 -17.15 5.23 2.13
C ALA A 20 -18.09 5.96 1.16
N ASN A 21 -17.87 7.27 0.98
CA ASN A 21 -18.64 8.04 0.01
C ASN A 21 -17.91 8.07 -1.35
N PHE A 22 -18.02 6.99 -2.11
CA PHE A 22 -17.41 6.90 -3.45
C PHE A 22 -18.13 7.73 -4.52
N ASP A 23 -19.26 8.34 -4.20
CA ASP A 23 -20.01 9.20 -5.12
C ASP A 23 -19.72 10.70 -4.92
N SER A 24 -18.79 11.06 -4.02
CA SER A 24 -18.31 12.43 -3.85
C SER A 24 -17.72 13.01 -5.14
N VAL A 25 -17.87 14.33 -5.32
CA VAL A 25 -17.27 15.10 -6.41
C VAL A 25 -16.06 15.84 -5.87
N LEU A 26 -14.87 15.32 -6.17
CA LEU A 26 -13.60 15.77 -5.63
C LEU A 26 -12.58 16.00 -6.74
N SER A 27 -11.46 16.63 -6.39
CA SER A 27 -10.30 16.74 -7.26
C SER A 27 -9.09 16.11 -6.58
N PHE A 28 -8.65 14.97 -7.12
CA PHE A 28 -7.51 14.20 -6.65
C PHE A 28 -6.24 14.54 -7.45
N TYR A 29 -5.12 14.63 -6.74
CA TYR A 29 -3.78 14.81 -7.30
C TYR A 29 -2.89 13.67 -6.83
N TYR A 30 -2.08 13.14 -7.75
CA TYR A 30 -1.31 11.92 -7.52
C TYR A 30 0.18 12.09 -7.83
N ASP A 31 1.00 11.48 -7.00
CA ASP A 31 2.38 11.07 -7.28
C ASP A 31 2.57 9.62 -6.76
N GLU A 32 3.71 8.99 -7.04
CA GLU A 32 4.01 7.61 -6.64
C GLU A 32 5.42 7.43 -6.05
N THR A 33 5.61 6.34 -5.30
CA THR A 33 6.94 5.96 -4.78
C THR A 33 7.70 5.05 -5.74
N ASN A 34 9.04 5.17 -5.71
CA ASN A 34 10.01 4.16 -6.15
C ASN A 34 9.97 3.75 -7.64
N ASN A 35 9.02 4.22 -8.44
CA ASN A 35 8.86 3.94 -9.88
C ASN A 35 9.08 2.46 -10.22
N ILE A 36 8.66 1.56 -9.32
CA ILE A 36 8.73 0.12 -9.55
C ILE A 36 7.72 -0.16 -10.65
N ARG A 37 8.21 -0.58 -11.82
CA ARG A 37 7.32 -0.84 -12.96
C ARG A 37 6.75 -2.25 -12.96
N LYS A 38 7.55 -3.21 -12.48
CA LYS A 38 7.22 -4.63 -12.39
C LYS A 38 7.82 -5.20 -11.11
N SER A 39 7.21 -6.24 -10.55
CA SER A 39 7.78 -7.03 -9.47
C SER A 39 7.98 -8.48 -9.90
N TYR A 40 9.17 -9.03 -9.68
CA TYR A 40 9.52 -10.43 -9.96
C TYR A 40 10.71 -10.86 -9.11
N VAL A 41 10.94 -12.18 -9.05
CA VAL A 41 12.12 -12.78 -8.41
C VAL A 41 13.11 -13.23 -9.49
N GLY A 42 14.32 -12.66 -9.46
CA GLY A 42 15.45 -13.07 -10.28
C GLY A 42 16.49 -13.86 -9.49
N GLU A 43 17.63 -14.13 -10.12
CA GLU A 43 18.74 -14.89 -9.51
C GLU A 43 19.29 -14.24 -8.23
N MET A 44 19.30 -12.91 -8.19
CA MET A 44 19.73 -12.12 -7.02
C MET A 44 18.59 -11.81 -6.04
N GLY A 45 17.43 -12.44 -6.24
CA GLY A 45 16.21 -12.24 -5.48
C GLY A 45 15.23 -11.24 -6.07
N PHE A 46 14.39 -10.63 -5.24
CA PHE A 46 13.41 -9.63 -5.68
C PHE A 46 14.09 -8.45 -6.39
N ASN A 47 13.50 -8.01 -7.51
CA ASN A 47 14.04 -6.90 -8.30
C ASN A 47 13.90 -5.51 -7.64
N SER A 48 13.15 -5.42 -6.54
CA SER A 48 12.97 -4.23 -5.73
C SER A 48 12.96 -4.59 -4.23
N PRO A 49 13.38 -3.69 -3.33
CA PRO A 49 13.33 -3.95 -1.89
C PRO A 49 11.92 -4.28 -1.43
N VAL A 50 11.73 -5.48 -0.88
CA VAL A 50 10.44 -5.94 -0.32
C VAL A 50 10.04 -5.24 0.97
N THR A 51 10.96 -4.50 1.57
CA THR A 51 10.72 -3.68 2.76
C THR A 51 10.08 -2.33 2.43
N ALA A 52 10.00 -1.96 1.15
CA ALA A 52 9.35 -0.72 0.71
C ALA A 52 8.00 -1.04 0.05
N ASN A 53 6.95 -0.35 0.47
CA ASN A 53 5.67 -0.43 -0.22
C ASN A 53 5.71 0.43 -1.49
N PHE A 54 4.88 0.05 -2.46
CA PHE A 54 4.47 0.96 -3.52
C PHE A 54 3.29 1.80 -2.99
N VAL A 55 3.45 3.13 -2.97
CA VAL A 55 2.41 4.07 -2.56
C VAL A 55 2.05 4.96 -3.74
N LEU A 56 0.78 4.95 -4.13
CA LEU A 56 0.17 5.87 -5.07
C LEU A 56 -0.81 6.76 -4.32
N GLY A 57 -0.64 8.08 -4.36
CA GLY A 57 -1.48 8.96 -3.55
C GLY A 57 -1.13 10.43 -3.68
N GLY A 58 -1.59 11.25 -2.75
CA GLY A 58 -1.32 12.67 -2.76
C GLY A 58 -2.38 13.47 -2.04
N LEU A 59 -2.71 14.61 -2.64
CA LEU A 59 -3.68 15.55 -2.10
C LEU A 59 -5.05 15.44 -2.77
N VAL A 60 -6.10 15.72 -2.01
CA VAL A 60 -7.48 15.80 -2.51
C VAL A 60 -8.21 16.97 -1.85
N HIS A 61 -9.08 17.64 -2.61
CA HIS A 61 -9.98 18.67 -2.09
C HIS A 61 -11.39 18.54 -2.66
N GLU A 62 -12.33 19.18 -1.98
CA GLU A 62 -13.71 19.34 -2.42
C GLU A 62 -13.95 20.81 -2.80
N GLY A 63 -14.50 21.04 -4.00
CA GLY A 63 -14.80 22.39 -4.47
C GLY A 63 -13.55 23.15 -4.91
N MET A 64 -13.32 24.33 -4.33
CA MET A 64 -12.21 25.19 -4.72
C MET A 64 -10.91 24.81 -4.01
N ALA A 65 -9.85 24.60 -4.79
CA ALA A 65 -8.52 24.35 -4.26
C ALA A 65 -8.03 25.56 -3.43
N PRO A 66 -7.39 25.35 -2.27
CA PRO A 66 -6.74 26.45 -1.56
C PRO A 66 -5.50 26.94 -2.30
N ASP A 67 -5.15 28.21 -2.10
CA ASP A 67 -3.91 28.80 -2.62
C ASP A 67 -2.70 28.26 -1.84
N VAL A 68 -1.88 27.44 -2.51
CA VAL A 68 -0.68 26.82 -1.95
C VAL A 68 0.60 27.61 -2.21
N ALA A 69 0.55 28.70 -2.97
CA ALA A 69 1.73 29.50 -3.28
C ALA A 69 2.39 30.10 -2.01
N PRO A 70 1.64 30.59 -1.00
CA PRO A 70 2.24 31.05 0.26
C PRO A 70 3.00 29.94 1.00
N LEU A 71 2.46 28.72 1.02
CA LEU A 71 3.13 27.55 1.59
C LEU A 71 4.44 27.26 0.85
N ILE A 72 4.40 27.18 -0.48
CA ILE A 72 5.60 26.87 -1.28
C ILE A 72 6.69 27.92 -1.07
N LYS A 73 6.31 29.20 -0.98
CA LYS A 73 7.23 30.29 -0.66
C LYS A 73 7.83 30.16 0.74
N SER A 74 7.07 29.68 1.72
CA SER A 74 7.53 29.51 3.11
C SER A 74 8.64 28.45 3.24
N PHE A 75 8.72 27.49 2.33
CA PHE A 75 9.81 26.51 2.28
C PHE A 75 11.19 27.11 1.98
N LYS A 76 11.26 28.37 1.50
CA LYS A 76 12.50 29.10 1.19
C LYS A 76 13.47 28.26 0.35
N LEU A 77 12.97 27.64 -0.72
CA LEU A 77 13.78 26.81 -1.60
C LEU A 77 14.80 27.65 -2.37
N GLN A 78 15.88 27.02 -2.84
CA GLN A 78 16.88 27.70 -3.67
C GLN A 78 16.24 28.23 -4.94
N LYS A 79 16.67 29.41 -5.43
CA LYS A 79 16.11 30.05 -6.64
C LYS A 79 16.15 29.19 -7.91
N THR A 80 17.06 28.23 -7.96
CA THR A 80 17.22 27.28 -9.07
C THR A 80 16.20 26.12 -9.04
N THR A 81 15.45 25.99 -7.94
CA THR A 81 14.46 24.93 -7.76
C THR A 81 13.23 25.23 -8.61
N LYS A 82 13.03 24.44 -9.66
CA LYS A 82 11.88 24.58 -10.58
C LYS A 82 10.60 23.95 -10.02
N GLU A 83 10.75 22.94 -9.18
CA GLU A 83 9.64 22.18 -8.58
C GLU A 83 9.92 21.83 -7.12
N VAL A 84 8.88 21.85 -6.30
CA VAL A 84 8.91 21.26 -4.97
C VAL A 84 8.89 19.74 -5.12
N LYS A 85 9.80 19.08 -4.40
CA LYS A 85 9.87 17.62 -4.28
C LYS A 85 10.18 17.27 -2.84
N PHE A 86 9.81 16.07 -2.38
CA PHE A 86 9.99 15.58 -1.01
C PHE A 86 11.42 15.77 -0.51
N LYS A 87 12.42 15.49 -1.35
CA LYS A 87 13.86 15.68 -1.04
C LYS A 87 14.24 17.11 -0.64
N HIS A 88 13.43 18.12 -1.00
CA HIS A 88 13.63 19.52 -0.63
C HIS A 88 13.01 19.86 0.74
N ILE A 89 12.06 19.04 1.19
CA ILE A 89 11.28 19.18 2.42
C ILE A 89 11.91 18.35 3.54
N ALA A 90 12.25 17.09 3.30
CA ALA A 90 12.82 16.17 4.28
C ALA A 90 13.78 15.16 3.63
N LYS A 91 14.68 14.57 4.43
CA LYS A 91 15.72 13.63 3.97
C LYS A 91 16.02 12.59 5.06
N GLY A 92 16.56 11.45 4.66
CA GLY A 92 17.04 10.39 5.57
C GLY A 92 16.00 9.29 5.80
N SER A 93 16.09 8.66 6.98
CA SER A 93 15.09 7.71 7.49
C SER A 93 13.78 8.42 7.81
N PHE A 94 12.72 7.66 8.14
CA PHE A 94 11.46 8.26 8.59
C PHE A 94 11.66 9.18 9.81
N LEU A 95 12.37 8.71 10.83
CA LEU A 95 12.65 9.49 12.04
C LEU A 95 13.48 10.75 11.76
N ASP A 96 14.38 10.72 10.76
CA ASP A 96 15.12 11.91 10.32
C ASP A 96 14.21 12.91 9.61
N CYS A 97 13.25 12.43 8.82
CA CYS A 97 12.30 13.29 8.13
C CYS A 97 11.46 14.11 9.11
N LEU A 98 11.08 13.50 10.24
CA LEU A 98 10.35 14.17 11.33
C LEU A 98 11.15 15.33 11.98
N LYS A 99 12.46 15.46 11.74
CA LYS A 99 13.23 16.62 12.24
C LYS A 99 13.03 17.89 11.40
N SER A 100 12.31 17.81 10.28
CA SER A 100 12.18 18.92 9.33
C SER A 100 11.14 19.96 9.74
N ASN A 101 11.57 21.21 9.85
CA ASN A 101 10.66 22.36 9.98
C ASN A 101 9.82 22.61 8.72
N LYS A 102 10.31 22.23 7.52
CA LYS A 102 9.53 22.39 6.28
C LYS A 102 8.42 21.36 6.20
N LEU A 103 8.66 20.15 6.72
CA LEU A 103 7.63 19.13 6.85
C LEU A 103 6.52 19.62 7.78
N LYS A 104 6.88 20.26 8.89
CA LYS A 104 5.92 20.89 9.80
C LYS A 104 5.02 21.88 9.09
N LEU A 105 5.60 22.84 8.37
CA LEU A 105 4.84 23.83 7.59
C LEU A 105 3.88 23.19 6.57
N PHE A 106 4.31 22.10 5.94
CA PHE A 106 3.49 21.35 5.00
C PHE A 106 2.28 20.69 5.68
N LEU A 107 2.51 19.97 6.78
CA LEU A 107 1.45 19.27 7.50
C LEU A 107 0.47 20.24 8.16
N GLU A 108 0.96 21.31 8.81
CA GLU A 108 0.12 22.38 9.39
C GLU A 108 -0.80 23.02 8.34
N PHE A 109 -0.30 23.24 7.12
CA PHE A 109 -1.12 23.79 6.04
C PHE A 109 -2.20 22.82 5.58
N ILE A 110 -1.91 21.52 5.47
CA ILE A 110 -2.93 20.53 5.11
C ILE A 110 -3.98 20.43 6.22
N GLU A 111 -3.55 20.35 7.47
CA GLU A 111 -4.43 20.27 8.65
C GLU A 111 -5.39 21.46 8.70
N SER A 112 -4.90 22.69 8.50
CA SER A 112 -5.70 23.92 8.63
C SER A 112 -6.46 24.36 7.38
N SER A 113 -6.23 23.75 6.21
CA SER A 113 -6.88 24.12 4.94
C SER A 113 -7.99 23.14 4.52
N ASN A 114 -8.66 23.40 3.39
CA ASN A 114 -9.60 22.43 2.78
C ASN A 114 -8.89 21.36 1.94
N LEU A 115 -7.66 20.98 2.32
CA LEU A 115 -6.95 19.84 1.74
C LEU A 115 -7.06 18.63 2.66
N TYR A 116 -7.06 17.48 2.01
CA TYR A 116 -7.01 16.16 2.61
C TYR A 116 -5.94 15.35 1.87
N VAL A 117 -5.54 14.24 2.46
CA VAL A 117 -4.63 13.27 1.86
C VAL A 117 -5.38 12.02 1.43
N HIS A 118 -4.89 11.38 0.38
CA HIS A 118 -5.34 10.04 -0.03
C HIS A 118 -4.13 9.21 -0.43
N TYR A 119 -4.22 7.90 -0.24
CA TYR A 119 -3.20 6.97 -0.73
C TYR A 119 -3.74 5.54 -0.86
N SER A 120 -3.10 4.79 -1.76
CA SER A 120 -3.14 3.35 -1.86
C SER A 120 -1.72 2.81 -1.66
N SER A 121 -1.51 2.07 -0.58
CA SER A 121 -0.21 1.47 -0.21
C SER A 121 -0.23 -0.04 -0.44
N ILE A 122 0.77 -0.57 -1.14
CA ILE A 122 0.87 -1.99 -1.51
C ILE A 122 2.20 -2.54 -1.00
N ASN A 123 2.14 -3.50 -0.09
CA ASN A 123 3.31 -4.24 0.37
C ASN A 123 3.63 -5.35 -0.62
N ILE A 124 4.78 -5.26 -1.27
CA ILE A 124 5.16 -6.14 -2.38
C ILE A 124 5.31 -7.60 -1.93
N LEU A 125 5.89 -7.85 -0.74
CA LEU A 125 6.01 -9.21 -0.22
C LEU A 125 4.65 -9.77 0.19
N TYR A 126 3.80 -8.97 0.83
CA TYR A 126 2.46 -9.42 1.19
C TYR A 126 1.66 -9.76 -0.07
N TRP A 127 1.66 -8.86 -1.07
CA TRP A 127 1.04 -9.11 -2.37
C TRP A 127 1.56 -10.40 -3.01
N ALA A 128 2.87 -10.63 -2.94
CA ALA A 128 3.49 -11.83 -3.49
C ALA A 128 2.98 -13.13 -2.86
N ILE A 129 2.66 -13.15 -1.56
CA ILE A 129 2.39 -14.41 -0.84
C ILE A 129 0.90 -14.72 -0.66
N VAL A 130 0.00 -13.74 -0.75
CA VAL A 130 -1.42 -13.96 -0.41
C VAL A 130 -2.11 -14.99 -1.30
N ASP A 131 -1.72 -15.04 -2.58
CA ASP A 131 -2.28 -15.97 -3.55
C ASP A 131 -1.90 -17.42 -3.28
N ILE A 132 -0.80 -17.67 -2.53
CA ILE A 132 -0.46 -19.01 -2.04
C ILE A 132 -1.53 -19.49 -1.07
N VAL A 133 -1.91 -18.64 -0.11
CA VAL A 133 -2.92 -18.98 0.91
C VAL A 133 -4.29 -19.11 0.28
N ASP A 134 -4.69 -18.18 -0.59
CA ASP A 134 -5.98 -18.24 -1.27
C ASP A 134 -6.07 -19.46 -2.18
N SER A 135 -4.98 -19.82 -2.86
CA SER A 135 -4.90 -21.03 -3.68
C SER A 135 -5.05 -22.29 -2.83
N ALA A 136 -4.42 -22.32 -1.66
CA ALA A 136 -4.54 -23.45 -0.74
C ALA A 136 -5.98 -23.59 -0.23
N ILE A 137 -6.61 -22.50 0.21
CA ILE A 137 -8.00 -22.48 0.70
C ILE A 137 -8.99 -22.87 -0.40
N ALA A 138 -8.76 -22.48 -1.66
CA ALA A 138 -9.59 -22.88 -2.79
C ALA A 138 -9.70 -24.41 -2.96
N ASN A 139 -8.73 -25.17 -2.43
CA ASN A 139 -8.73 -26.63 -2.43
C ASN A 139 -9.35 -27.28 -1.19
N SER A 140 -9.76 -26.50 -0.17
CA SER A 140 -10.31 -27.02 1.09
C SER A 140 -11.69 -26.44 1.40
N GLU A 141 -12.75 -27.24 1.20
CA GLU A 141 -14.13 -26.83 1.52
C GLU A 141 -14.29 -26.49 3.01
N ALA A 142 -13.57 -27.19 3.89
CA ALA A 142 -13.57 -26.92 5.32
C ALA A 142 -12.99 -25.53 5.62
N SER A 143 -11.86 -25.17 5.02
CA SER A 143 -11.25 -23.85 5.20
C SER A 143 -12.09 -22.72 4.60
N GLN A 144 -12.76 -22.96 3.46
CA GLN A 144 -13.67 -21.97 2.87
C GLN A 144 -14.83 -21.61 3.82
N LYS A 145 -15.33 -22.58 4.59
CA LYS A 145 -16.40 -22.36 5.58
C LYS A 145 -15.97 -21.53 6.80
N LEU A 146 -14.67 -21.43 7.08
CA LEU A 146 -14.14 -20.59 8.17
C LEU A 146 -14.16 -19.10 7.83
N GLY A 147 -14.29 -18.76 6.55
CA GLY A 147 -14.53 -17.40 6.08
C GLY A 147 -13.30 -16.49 6.07
N PRO A 148 -13.50 -15.19 5.74
CA PRO A 148 -12.42 -14.24 5.52
C PRO A 148 -11.44 -14.05 6.69
N PRO A 149 -11.87 -13.96 7.97
CA PRO A 149 -10.94 -13.75 9.09
C PRO A 149 -9.88 -14.85 9.21
N PHE A 150 -10.25 -16.09 8.88
CA PHE A 150 -9.30 -17.21 8.90
C PHE A 150 -8.29 -17.12 7.74
N SER A 151 -8.74 -16.76 6.53
CA SER A 151 -7.84 -16.51 5.39
C SER A 151 -6.86 -15.38 5.71
N GLU A 152 -7.35 -14.26 6.24
CA GLU A 152 -6.52 -13.11 6.64
C GLU A 152 -5.48 -13.49 7.69
N TYR A 153 -5.86 -14.28 8.70
CA TYR A 153 -4.95 -14.79 9.71
C TYR A 153 -3.83 -15.65 9.09
N LEU A 154 -4.16 -16.60 8.21
CA LEU A 154 -3.15 -17.45 7.56
C LEU A 154 -2.21 -16.65 6.65
N LYS A 155 -2.73 -15.65 5.94
CA LYS A 155 -1.92 -14.72 5.14
C LYS A 155 -0.93 -13.95 5.99
N ASP A 156 -1.37 -13.45 7.15
CA ASP A 156 -0.50 -12.72 8.07
C ASP A 156 0.59 -13.62 8.67
N VAL A 157 0.24 -14.86 9.04
CA VAL A 157 1.22 -15.84 9.55
C VAL A 157 2.27 -16.17 8.48
N LEU A 158 1.85 -16.45 7.24
CA LEU A 158 2.79 -16.72 6.15
C LEU A 158 3.65 -15.49 5.83
N TYR A 159 3.07 -14.30 5.87
CA TYR A 159 3.80 -13.05 5.69
C TYR A 159 4.88 -12.85 6.75
N LYS A 160 4.56 -13.01 8.03
CA LYS A 160 5.51 -12.92 9.14
C LYS A 160 6.67 -13.89 8.98
N LEU A 161 6.38 -15.15 8.70
CA LEU A 161 7.42 -16.16 8.44
C LEU A 161 8.27 -15.76 7.23
N SER A 162 7.65 -15.27 6.15
CA SER A 162 8.36 -14.88 4.94
C SER A 162 9.32 -13.71 5.15
N LYS A 163 9.05 -12.84 6.13
CA LYS A 163 9.99 -11.77 6.51
C LYS A 163 11.20 -12.32 7.25
N LEU A 164 11.00 -13.30 8.13
CA LEU A 164 12.09 -13.94 8.89
C LEU A 164 12.99 -14.76 7.96
N GLU A 165 12.37 -15.42 6.98
CA GLU A 165 13.00 -16.36 6.06
C GLU A 165 13.05 -15.83 4.63
N ILE A 166 13.31 -14.53 4.45
CA ILE A 166 13.20 -13.88 3.14
C ILE A 166 14.13 -14.51 2.08
N ASP A 167 15.33 -14.93 2.47
CA ASP A 167 16.28 -15.58 1.57
C ASP A 167 15.76 -16.96 1.14
N SER A 168 15.32 -17.79 2.09
CA SER A 168 14.71 -19.10 1.83
C SER A 168 13.46 -19.01 0.94
N ILE A 169 12.58 -18.03 1.19
CA ILE A 169 11.39 -17.78 0.34
C ILE A 169 11.80 -17.38 -1.07
N THR A 170 12.79 -16.50 -1.19
CA THR A 170 13.30 -16.02 -2.46
C THR A 170 13.89 -17.16 -3.29
N GLU A 171 14.65 -18.07 -2.67
CA GLU A 171 15.20 -19.27 -3.32
C GLU A 171 14.09 -20.19 -3.84
N VAL A 172 13.06 -20.45 -3.03
CA VAL A 172 11.89 -21.23 -3.46
C VAL A 172 11.19 -20.56 -4.63
N PHE A 173 10.95 -19.25 -4.55
CA PHE A 173 10.26 -18.50 -5.61
C PHE A 173 11.03 -18.52 -6.92
N TYR A 174 12.34 -18.31 -6.86
CA TYR A 174 13.20 -18.35 -8.04
C TYR A 174 13.22 -19.75 -8.67
N TYR A 175 13.43 -20.80 -7.87
CA TYR A 175 13.53 -22.18 -8.37
C TYR A 175 12.26 -22.63 -9.09
N PHE A 176 11.10 -22.32 -8.53
CA PHE A 176 9.79 -22.72 -9.08
C PHE A 176 9.20 -21.70 -10.07
N LYS A 177 9.93 -20.64 -10.43
CA LYS A 177 9.48 -19.56 -11.32
C LYS A 177 8.17 -18.92 -10.86
N TYR A 178 8.07 -18.69 -9.56
CA TYR A 178 6.89 -18.11 -8.92
C TYR A 178 6.57 -16.72 -9.53
N PRO A 179 5.29 -16.37 -9.76
CA PRO A 179 4.07 -17.12 -9.41
C PRO A 179 3.63 -18.14 -10.47
N ASN A 180 4.40 -18.42 -11.52
CA ASN A 180 4.02 -19.32 -12.60
C ASN A 180 4.40 -20.79 -12.32
N ILE A 181 3.89 -21.34 -11.22
CA ILE A 181 4.23 -22.71 -10.83
C ILE A 181 3.64 -23.68 -11.87
N LYS A 182 4.49 -24.54 -12.43
CA LYS A 182 4.03 -25.57 -13.36
C LYS A 182 3.32 -26.67 -12.61
N LYS A 183 2.24 -27.20 -13.20
CA LYS A 183 1.44 -28.28 -12.61
C LYS A 183 2.29 -29.46 -12.11
N LYS A 184 3.32 -29.86 -12.85
CA LYS A 184 4.23 -30.95 -12.46
C LYS A 184 5.06 -30.66 -11.20
N ASP A 185 5.26 -29.39 -10.86
CA ASP A 185 6.15 -28.92 -9.80
C ASP A 185 5.37 -28.48 -8.53
N VAL A 186 4.04 -28.41 -8.57
CA VAL A 186 3.18 -28.00 -7.43
C VAL A 186 3.48 -28.80 -6.16
N SER A 187 3.58 -30.13 -6.28
CA SER A 187 3.91 -30.99 -5.13
C SER A 187 5.26 -30.64 -4.50
N SER A 188 6.29 -30.42 -5.32
CA SER A 188 7.63 -30.09 -4.85
C SER A 188 7.72 -28.66 -4.32
N PHE A 189 6.98 -27.71 -4.90
CA PHE A 189 6.85 -26.36 -4.37
C PHE A 189 6.26 -26.37 -2.97
N ILE A 190 5.15 -27.10 -2.76
CA ILE A 190 4.52 -27.22 -1.44
C ILE A 190 5.47 -27.85 -0.43
N GLU A 191 6.22 -28.88 -0.81
CA GLU A 191 7.23 -29.50 0.06
C GLU A 191 8.36 -28.53 0.43
N ALA A 192 8.88 -27.77 -0.53
CA ALA A 192 9.91 -26.77 -0.28
C ALA A 192 9.40 -25.64 0.62
N LEU A 193 8.21 -25.10 0.35
CA LEU A 193 7.60 -24.06 1.18
C LEU A 193 7.34 -24.55 2.61
N THR A 194 6.74 -25.73 2.77
CA THR A 194 6.44 -26.29 4.10
C THR A 194 7.70 -26.73 4.84
N HIS A 195 8.84 -26.91 4.16
CA HIS A 195 10.12 -27.14 4.82
C HIS A 195 10.57 -25.92 5.63
N ILE A 196 10.32 -24.71 5.13
CA ILE A 196 10.63 -23.45 5.82
C ILE A 196 9.87 -23.35 7.15
N PHE A 197 8.72 -24.02 7.27
CA PHE A 197 7.89 -23.96 8.47
C PHE A 197 8.54 -24.67 9.67
N LYS A 198 9.45 -25.63 9.45
CA LYS A 198 9.88 -26.61 10.45
C LYS A 198 10.41 -25.99 11.74
N ASP A 199 11.20 -24.92 11.64
CA ASP A 199 11.84 -24.30 12.80
C ASP A 199 10.87 -23.38 13.58
N TYR A 200 9.71 -23.07 12.99
CA TYR A 200 8.73 -22.14 13.53
C TYR A 200 7.42 -22.82 13.95
N ILE A 201 7.10 -23.99 13.39
CA ILE A 201 5.79 -24.65 13.54
C ILE A 201 5.47 -25.06 14.97
N ASP A 202 6.45 -25.20 15.85
CA ASP A 202 6.24 -25.54 17.27
C ASP A 202 6.34 -24.32 18.20
N THR A 203 6.58 -23.12 17.65
CA THR A 203 6.62 -21.87 18.43
C THR A 203 5.21 -21.37 18.72
N GLU A 204 5.01 -20.75 19.89
CA GLU A 204 3.70 -20.26 20.32
C GLU A 204 3.08 -19.27 19.30
N GLU A 205 3.88 -18.38 18.72
CA GLU A 205 3.42 -17.38 17.75
C GLU A 205 2.88 -18.02 16.46
N PHE A 206 3.55 -19.06 15.96
CA PHE A 206 3.30 -19.59 14.62
C PHE A 206 2.52 -20.91 14.59
N HIS A 207 2.46 -21.65 15.70
CA HIS A 207 2.02 -23.05 15.71
C HIS A 207 0.66 -23.28 15.04
N PHE A 208 -0.38 -22.59 15.52
CA PHE A 208 -1.73 -22.80 15.01
C PHE A 208 -1.84 -22.44 13.52
N GLY A 209 -1.25 -21.31 13.11
CA GLY A 209 -1.32 -20.83 11.73
C GLY A 209 -0.52 -21.67 10.75
N LEU A 210 0.73 -21.99 11.06
CA LEU A 210 1.58 -22.81 10.19
C LEU A 210 1.10 -24.25 10.11
N GLU A 211 0.63 -24.84 11.21
CA GLU A 211 0.07 -26.20 11.18
C GLU A 211 -1.22 -26.23 10.35
N SER A 212 -2.11 -25.25 10.52
CA SER A 212 -3.31 -25.11 9.70
C SER A 212 -2.97 -24.98 8.21
N LEU A 213 -2.07 -24.06 7.87
CA LEU A 213 -1.65 -23.85 6.48
C LEU A 213 -0.98 -25.10 5.89
N ARG A 214 -0.14 -25.80 6.66
CA ARG A 214 0.49 -27.06 6.25
C ARG A 214 -0.55 -28.13 5.89
N GLN A 215 -1.61 -28.28 6.70
CA GLN A 215 -2.68 -29.25 6.40
C GLN A 215 -3.47 -28.87 5.14
N ILE A 216 -3.79 -27.59 4.95
CA ILE A 216 -4.51 -27.10 3.76
C ILE A 216 -3.65 -27.28 2.50
N LEU A 217 -2.36 -26.95 2.57
CA LEU A 217 -1.41 -27.19 1.48
C LEU A 217 -1.28 -28.69 1.14
N LYS A 218 -1.38 -29.58 2.14
CA LYS A 218 -1.42 -31.03 1.90
C LYS A 218 -2.67 -31.46 1.12
N GLU A 219 -3.79 -30.75 1.24
CA GLU A 219 -4.97 -30.98 0.40
C GLU A 219 -4.74 -30.48 -1.04
N ALA A 220 -4.18 -29.29 -1.21
CA ALA A 220 -3.78 -28.75 -2.51
C ALA A 220 -2.75 -29.65 -3.24
N LYS A 221 -1.90 -30.36 -2.49
CA LYS A 221 -0.99 -31.38 -3.04
C LYS A 221 -1.73 -32.58 -3.64
N LYS A 222 -2.86 -33.00 -3.05
CA LYS A 222 -3.67 -34.13 -3.57
C LYS A 222 -4.35 -33.79 -4.89
N THR A 223 -4.82 -32.55 -5.02
CA THR A 223 -5.43 -32.02 -6.26
C THR A 223 -4.37 -31.56 -7.26
N ASN A 224 -3.13 -31.38 -6.80
CA ASN A 224 -2.00 -30.88 -7.57
C ASN A 224 -2.32 -29.56 -8.27
N SER A 225 -2.94 -28.64 -7.50
CA SER A 225 -3.50 -27.40 -8.00
C SER A 225 -3.37 -26.28 -6.98
N LEU A 226 -2.84 -25.13 -7.40
CA LEU A 226 -2.77 -23.86 -6.68
C LEU A 226 -3.26 -22.75 -7.63
N PRO A 227 -4.57 -22.57 -7.81
CA PRO A 227 -5.16 -21.93 -9.00
C PRO A 227 -4.78 -20.47 -9.24
N PHE A 228 -4.34 -19.73 -8.22
CA PHE A 228 -3.97 -18.31 -8.36
C PHE A 228 -2.48 -18.10 -8.62
N ILE A 229 -1.68 -19.18 -8.57
CA ILE A 229 -0.22 -19.15 -8.76
C ILE A 229 0.23 -20.25 -9.73
N MET A 230 -0.55 -20.43 -10.78
CA MET A 230 -0.29 -21.40 -11.84
C MET A 230 -0.61 -20.80 -13.20
N GLU A 231 0.11 -21.27 -14.22
CA GLU A 231 -0.20 -21.05 -15.65
C GLU A 231 -0.29 -19.56 -16.09
N GLY A 232 0.41 -18.68 -15.38
CA GLY A 232 0.53 -17.25 -15.70
C GLY A 232 1.91 -16.85 -16.23
N ASP A 233 2.27 -15.57 -16.04
CA ASP A 233 3.60 -15.05 -16.31
C ASP A 233 4.49 -15.12 -15.07
N ASP A 234 5.81 -15.04 -15.26
CA ASP A 234 6.81 -15.09 -14.19
C ASP A 234 6.90 -13.75 -13.41
N TYR A 235 5.83 -12.94 -13.43
CA TYR A 235 5.73 -11.64 -12.76
C TYR A 235 4.76 -11.72 -11.58
N ILE A 236 5.20 -11.26 -10.42
CA ILE A 236 4.36 -11.06 -9.23
C ILE A 236 3.42 -9.88 -9.44
N ILE A 237 3.95 -8.80 -10.04
CA ILE A 237 3.18 -7.65 -10.52
C ILE A 237 3.72 -7.33 -11.91
N GLU A 238 2.90 -7.51 -12.95
CA GLU A 238 3.31 -7.22 -14.32
C GLU A 238 3.37 -5.71 -14.60
N ASP A 239 2.40 -4.97 -14.06
CA ASP A 239 2.38 -3.51 -14.02
C ASP A 239 1.47 -3.02 -12.88
N PHE A 240 1.54 -1.73 -12.56
CA PHE A 240 0.79 -1.12 -11.46
C PHE A 240 -0.51 -0.44 -11.91
N SER A 241 -0.93 -0.60 -13.18
CA SER A 241 -2.06 0.14 -13.75
C SER A 241 -3.39 -0.14 -13.06
N GLU A 242 -3.57 -1.33 -12.48
CA GLU A 242 -4.77 -1.66 -11.70
C GLU A 242 -4.94 -0.76 -10.47
N PHE A 243 -3.84 -0.36 -9.82
CA PHE A 243 -3.87 0.51 -8.65
C PHE A 243 -4.26 1.95 -9.03
N TYR A 244 -3.90 2.37 -10.24
CA TYR A 244 -4.36 3.63 -10.83
C TYR A 244 -5.85 3.57 -11.19
N LEU A 245 -6.26 2.52 -11.91
CA LEU A 245 -7.65 2.29 -12.32
C LEU A 245 -8.60 2.27 -11.13
N ARG A 246 -8.20 1.62 -10.04
CA ARG A 246 -8.97 1.49 -8.81
C ARG A 246 -9.56 2.82 -8.35
N GLN A 247 -8.74 3.85 -8.19
CA GLN A 247 -9.21 5.14 -7.69
C GLN A 247 -10.08 5.87 -8.73
N ILE A 248 -9.69 5.81 -10.01
CA ILE A 248 -10.40 6.43 -11.12
C ILE A 248 -11.86 5.94 -11.19
N TYR A 249 -12.07 4.63 -11.09
CA TYR A 249 -13.40 4.05 -11.19
C TYR A 249 -14.19 4.09 -9.89
N LEU A 250 -13.53 4.04 -8.73
CA LEU A 250 -14.22 4.15 -7.44
C LEU A 250 -14.86 5.53 -7.31
N PHE A 251 -14.08 6.58 -7.51
CA PHE A 251 -14.52 7.97 -7.48
C PHE A 251 -14.87 8.49 -8.88
N LYS A 252 -15.68 7.73 -9.64
CA LYS A 252 -16.01 8.04 -11.05
C LYS A 252 -16.61 9.44 -11.32
N TYR A 253 -17.15 10.12 -10.31
CA TYR A 253 -17.68 11.50 -10.42
C TYR A 253 -16.67 12.58 -10.04
N SER A 254 -15.48 12.19 -9.58
CA SER A 254 -14.35 13.05 -9.25
C SER A 254 -13.37 13.14 -10.41
N THR A 255 -12.51 14.15 -10.39
CA THR A 255 -11.41 14.32 -11.35
C THR A 255 -10.09 13.83 -10.77
N HIS A 256 -9.29 13.13 -11.56
CA HIS A 256 -8.01 12.55 -11.17
C HIS A 256 -6.86 13.13 -11.99
N THR A 257 -5.88 13.76 -11.34
CA THR A 257 -4.73 14.38 -12.01
C THR A 257 -3.45 13.72 -11.53
N PHE A 258 -2.80 12.95 -12.40
CA PHE A 258 -1.57 12.23 -12.09
C PHE A 258 -0.33 13.00 -12.56
N ASP A 259 0.79 12.90 -11.84
CA ASP A 259 2.10 13.23 -12.40
C ASP A 259 2.38 12.34 -13.63
N ASN A 260 3.26 12.79 -14.51
CA ASN A 260 3.58 12.10 -15.74
C ASN A 260 4.26 10.74 -15.50
N GLU A 261 3.50 9.66 -15.68
CA GLU A 261 4.04 8.30 -15.77
C GLU A 261 3.73 7.69 -17.14
N ASN A 262 4.73 7.72 -18.04
CA ASN A 262 4.56 7.35 -19.44
C ASN A 262 4.15 5.89 -19.65
N SER A 263 4.60 4.97 -18.78
CA SER A 263 4.29 3.54 -18.94
C SER A 263 2.81 3.29 -18.63
N ILE A 264 2.34 3.77 -17.48
CA ILE A 264 0.95 3.66 -17.04
C ILE A 264 0.03 4.43 -17.98
N SER A 265 0.39 5.65 -18.39
CA SER A 265 -0.41 6.43 -19.33
C SER A 265 -0.66 5.68 -20.64
N ARG A 266 0.35 4.99 -21.20
CA ARG A 266 0.18 4.18 -22.42
C ARG A 266 -0.75 2.99 -22.19
N ILE A 267 -0.63 2.31 -21.05
CA ILE A 267 -1.48 1.18 -20.68
C ILE A 267 -2.94 1.65 -20.55
N LEU A 268 -3.19 2.73 -19.80
CA LEU A 268 -4.53 3.27 -19.58
C LEU A 268 -5.18 3.80 -20.87
N ASN A 269 -4.41 4.41 -21.76
CA ASN A 269 -4.87 4.80 -23.11
C ASN A 269 -5.21 3.59 -24.00
N GLY A 270 -4.80 2.38 -23.63
CA GLY A 270 -5.21 1.14 -24.26
C GLY A 270 -6.65 0.72 -23.95
N TYR A 271 -7.27 1.30 -22.91
CA TYR A 271 -8.59 0.92 -22.42
C TYR A 271 -9.65 2.00 -22.65
N LYS A 272 -10.90 1.57 -22.79
CA LYS A 272 -12.08 2.40 -22.49
C LYS A 272 -12.63 1.96 -21.15
N ILE A 273 -12.58 2.85 -20.16
CA ILE A 273 -13.17 2.58 -18.86
C ILE A 273 -14.67 2.87 -18.96
N LEU A 274 -15.51 1.85 -18.81
CA LEU A 274 -16.96 1.94 -19.01
C LEU A 274 -17.68 1.70 -17.69
N ASP A 275 -18.72 2.50 -17.39
CA ASP A 275 -19.73 2.19 -16.39
C ASP A 275 -21.08 2.03 -17.08
N LYS A 276 -21.63 0.81 -17.08
CA LYS A 276 -22.88 0.49 -17.83
C LYS A 276 -22.81 0.94 -19.29
N SER A 277 -21.69 0.61 -19.95
CA SER A 277 -21.39 0.98 -21.35
C SER A 277 -21.19 2.47 -21.62
N ILE A 278 -21.15 3.33 -20.60
CA ILE A 278 -20.83 4.76 -20.72
C ILE A 278 -19.36 4.95 -20.37
N GLU A 279 -18.59 5.51 -21.30
CA GLU A 279 -17.18 5.79 -21.09
C GLU A 279 -16.95 6.90 -20.06
N ILE A 280 -16.11 6.66 -19.06
CA ILE A 280 -15.66 7.67 -18.10
C ILE A 280 -14.31 8.26 -18.55
N LYS A 281 -14.21 9.59 -18.52
CA LYS A 281 -13.01 10.36 -18.92
C LYS A 281 -12.64 11.36 -17.85
N ASN A 282 -12.48 10.85 -16.63
CA ASN A 282 -12.32 11.66 -15.43
C ASN A 282 -10.87 11.69 -14.93
N TYR A 283 -9.89 11.31 -15.76
CA TYR A 283 -8.47 11.34 -15.40
C TYR A 283 -7.59 12.01 -16.46
N SER A 284 -6.43 12.50 -16.02
CA SER A 284 -5.40 13.07 -16.89
C SER A 284 -4.01 12.92 -16.28
N PHE A 285 -2.98 12.97 -17.13
CA PHE A 285 -1.57 13.02 -16.75
C PHE A 285 -1.02 14.41 -17.12
N VAL A 286 -0.30 15.05 -16.21
CA VAL A 286 0.25 16.41 -16.42
C VAL A 286 1.67 16.52 -15.87
N ASP A 287 2.43 17.50 -16.37
CA ASP A 287 3.78 17.80 -15.87
C ASP A 287 3.71 18.50 -14.50
N SER A 288 4.32 17.89 -13.49
CA SER A 288 4.46 18.42 -12.13
C SER A 288 4.90 19.88 -12.09
N GLN A 289 5.75 20.35 -13.01
CA GLN A 289 6.24 21.74 -13.04
C GLN A 289 5.11 22.75 -13.21
N THR A 290 3.98 22.34 -13.79
CA THR A 290 2.81 23.18 -14.02
C THR A 290 1.72 23.04 -12.96
N ASN A 291 1.87 22.10 -12.03
CA ASN A 291 0.83 21.79 -11.04
C ASN A 291 1.41 21.66 -9.62
N GLN A 292 1.17 22.69 -8.80
CA GLN A 292 1.68 22.76 -7.43
C GLN A 292 1.09 21.68 -6.50
N LEU A 293 -0.14 21.21 -6.74
CA LEU A 293 -0.75 20.17 -5.91
C LEU A 293 -0.15 18.79 -6.19
N ILE A 294 0.34 18.55 -7.41
CA ILE A 294 1.13 17.35 -7.73
C ILE A 294 2.49 17.41 -7.04
N GLN A 295 3.17 18.56 -7.10
CA GLN A 295 4.45 18.75 -6.39
C GLN A 295 4.32 18.53 -4.88
N LEU A 296 3.19 18.93 -4.29
CA LEU A 296 2.89 18.69 -2.88
C LEU A 296 2.40 17.26 -2.61
N SER A 297 1.84 16.58 -3.61
CA SER A 297 1.53 15.15 -3.54
C SER A 297 2.80 14.30 -3.43
N ASP A 298 3.87 14.65 -4.16
CA ASP A 298 5.21 14.05 -4.01
C ASP A 298 5.71 14.12 -2.56
N VAL A 299 5.50 15.26 -1.89
CA VAL A 299 5.92 15.46 -0.49
C VAL A 299 5.22 14.47 0.43
N PHE A 300 3.90 14.32 0.29
CA PHE A 300 3.13 13.39 1.11
C PHE A 300 3.48 11.93 0.79
N VAL A 301 3.48 11.55 -0.48
CA VAL A 301 3.76 10.17 -0.92
C VAL A 301 5.20 9.77 -0.58
N GLY A 302 6.17 10.68 -0.75
CA GLY A 302 7.55 10.46 -0.33
C GLY A 302 7.69 10.23 1.18
N LEU A 303 6.92 10.96 2.01
CA LEU A 303 6.86 10.72 3.44
C LEU A 303 6.24 9.36 3.77
N MET A 304 5.12 9.01 3.11
CA MET A 304 4.46 7.71 3.30
C MET A 304 5.38 6.56 2.90
N GLY A 305 6.15 6.68 1.82
CA GLY A 305 7.16 5.69 1.44
C GLY A 305 8.24 5.49 2.52
N LYS A 306 8.64 6.56 3.23
CA LYS A 306 9.55 6.43 4.38
C LYS A 306 8.88 5.76 5.58
N LEU A 307 7.61 6.09 5.85
CA LEU A 307 6.83 5.48 6.91
C LEU A 307 6.68 3.97 6.70
N THR A 308 6.31 3.53 5.50
CA THR A 308 6.14 2.10 5.21
C THR A 308 7.44 1.32 5.36
N VAL A 309 8.58 1.89 4.94
CA VAL A 309 9.89 1.26 5.17
C VAL A 309 10.16 1.12 6.67
N TYR A 310 9.85 2.16 7.45
CA TYR A 310 10.06 2.13 8.90
C TYR A 310 9.21 1.07 9.58
N PHE A 311 7.93 0.97 9.22
CA PHE A 311 7.02 -0.07 9.71
C PHE A 311 7.53 -1.47 9.35
N ASN A 312 7.81 -1.72 8.07
CA ASN A 312 8.24 -3.03 7.60
C ASN A 312 9.56 -3.51 8.24
N THR A 313 10.41 -2.59 8.72
CA THR A 313 11.74 -2.90 9.29
C THR A 313 11.84 -2.71 10.81
N SER A 314 10.73 -2.41 11.48
CA SER A 314 10.71 -2.18 12.93
C SER A 314 9.63 -3.02 13.61
N THR A 315 9.94 -3.54 14.80
CA THR A 315 8.94 -4.15 15.69
C THR A 315 8.14 -3.06 16.41
N LYS A 316 7.00 -3.41 17.00
CA LYS A 316 6.19 -2.47 17.79
C LYS A 316 6.97 -1.92 18.98
N GLU A 317 7.73 -2.76 19.67
CA GLU A 317 8.56 -2.36 20.81
C GLU A 317 9.65 -1.37 20.40
N LYS A 318 10.25 -1.56 19.23
CA LYS A 318 11.22 -0.61 18.68
C LYS A 318 10.55 0.73 18.39
N ILE A 319 9.36 0.71 17.79
CA ILE A 319 8.57 1.93 17.51
C ILE A 319 8.27 2.66 18.80
N ASP A 320 7.78 1.97 19.84
CA ASP A 320 7.51 2.57 21.15
C ASP A 320 8.75 3.23 21.75
N ASN A 321 9.90 2.54 21.72
CA ASN A 321 11.17 3.06 22.24
C ASN A 321 11.65 4.28 21.46
N ASP A 322 11.63 4.22 20.13
CA ASP A 322 11.98 5.35 19.27
C ASP A 322 11.08 6.56 19.58
N PHE A 323 9.77 6.31 19.76
CA PHE A 323 8.75 7.33 20.01
C PHE A 323 8.86 7.98 21.39
N CYS A 324 9.35 7.25 22.39
CA CYS A 324 9.69 7.82 23.70
C CYS A 324 10.84 8.84 23.64
N SER A 325 11.74 8.69 22.66
CA SER A 325 12.95 9.51 22.53
C SER A 325 12.85 10.67 21.54
N LEU A 326 11.67 10.91 20.96
CA LEU A 326 11.48 11.96 19.94
C LEU A 326 11.73 13.35 20.53
N SER A 327 12.46 14.17 19.76
CA SER A 327 12.54 15.60 20.03
C SER A 327 11.18 16.29 19.86
N MET A 328 11.05 17.50 20.42
CA MET A 328 9.81 18.29 20.33
C MET A 328 9.34 18.52 18.88
N ILE A 329 10.26 18.78 17.94
CA ILE A 329 9.90 18.96 16.52
C ILE A 329 9.45 17.66 15.87
N GLN A 330 10.08 16.53 16.22
CA GLN A 330 9.68 15.22 15.70
C GLN A 330 8.30 14.83 16.22
N ARG A 331 8.03 15.06 17.52
CA ARG A 331 6.73 14.85 18.13
C ARG A 331 5.65 15.70 17.43
N ALA A 332 5.87 17.00 17.30
CA ALA A 332 4.93 17.87 16.59
C ALA A 332 4.65 17.40 15.15
N ASN A 333 5.67 16.95 14.42
CA ASN A 333 5.49 16.46 13.06
C ASN A 333 4.73 15.13 12.97
N ILE A 334 4.93 14.21 13.92
CA ILE A 334 4.17 12.95 13.91
C ILE A 334 2.72 13.18 14.33
N ASP A 335 2.47 14.04 15.32
CA ASP A 335 1.13 14.42 15.75
C ASP A 335 0.35 15.03 14.56
N LEU A 336 0.96 15.99 13.86
CA LEU A 336 0.38 16.59 12.66
C LEU A 336 0.14 15.59 11.52
N LEU A 337 1.03 14.59 11.34
CA LEU A 337 0.83 13.56 10.33
C LEU A 337 -0.40 12.70 10.66
N VAL A 338 -0.55 12.30 11.92
CA VAL A 338 -1.72 11.55 12.39
C VAL A 338 -2.98 12.39 12.22
N ASP A 339 -2.98 13.65 12.65
CA ASP A 339 -4.12 14.57 12.51
C ASP A 339 -4.55 14.73 11.04
N VAL A 340 -3.60 14.89 10.11
CA VAL A 340 -3.88 14.99 8.67
C VAL A 340 -4.51 13.70 8.12
N ILE A 341 -4.01 12.53 8.52
CA ILE A 341 -4.54 11.22 8.11
C ILE A 341 -5.95 11.02 8.69
N GLU A 342 -6.15 11.28 9.98
CA GLU A 342 -7.43 11.16 10.66
C GLU A 342 -8.47 12.13 10.07
N LYS A 343 -8.10 13.39 9.86
CA LYS A 343 -8.95 14.38 9.17
C LYS A 343 -9.43 13.87 7.81
N SER A 344 -8.54 13.22 7.06
CA SER A 344 -8.85 12.68 5.73
C SER A 344 -9.71 11.42 5.80
N HIS A 345 -9.44 10.53 6.76
CA HIS A 345 -10.27 9.36 7.04
C HIS A 345 -11.70 9.77 7.44
N ASN A 346 -11.82 10.76 8.34
CA ASN A 346 -13.10 11.29 8.82
C ASN A 346 -13.90 11.98 7.70
N LYS A 347 -13.20 12.62 6.75
CA LYS A 347 -13.85 13.18 5.55
C LYS A 347 -14.42 12.08 4.66
N ASN A 348 -13.61 11.06 4.37
CA ASN A 348 -14.03 9.93 3.57
C ASN A 348 -13.05 8.75 3.75
N ILE A 349 -13.54 7.64 4.32
CA ILE A 349 -12.71 6.46 4.55
C ILE A 349 -12.12 5.87 3.25
N GLY A 350 -12.74 6.15 2.09
CA GLY A 350 -12.27 5.72 0.77
C GLY A 350 -11.00 6.42 0.29
N PHE A 351 -10.51 7.44 1.00
CA PHE A 351 -9.22 8.08 0.72
C PHE A 351 -8.03 7.21 1.09
N LEU A 352 -8.19 6.32 2.07
CA LEU A 352 -7.10 5.54 2.61
C LEU A 352 -7.29 4.07 2.21
N HIS A 353 -6.29 3.50 1.56
CA HIS A 353 -6.29 2.11 1.14
C HIS A 353 -4.91 1.49 1.39
N SER A 354 -4.90 0.26 1.90
CA SER A 354 -3.66 -0.49 2.14
C SER A 354 -3.86 -1.98 1.87
N ILE A 355 -2.92 -2.58 1.14
CA ILE A 355 -2.79 -4.02 0.97
C ILE A 355 -1.47 -4.41 1.65
N ASP A 356 -1.59 -4.92 2.87
CA ASP A 356 -0.45 -5.15 3.76
C ASP A 356 -0.74 -6.29 4.75
N GLY A 357 0.29 -6.76 5.45
CA GLY A 357 0.10 -7.66 6.59
C GLY A 357 -0.66 -6.97 7.72
N ASN A 358 -1.42 -7.74 8.50
CA ASN A 358 -2.07 -7.20 9.70
C ASN A 358 -1.03 -6.71 10.71
N GLU A 359 0.09 -7.41 10.80
CA GLU A 359 1.26 -6.99 11.59
C GLU A 359 1.67 -5.56 11.29
N GLU A 360 1.79 -5.20 10.00
CA GLU A 360 2.22 -3.87 9.57
C GLU A 360 1.13 -2.82 9.76
N ARG A 361 -0.11 -3.14 9.39
CA ARG A 361 -1.25 -2.22 9.57
C ARG A 361 -1.41 -1.79 11.04
N SER A 362 -1.27 -2.74 11.96
CA SER A 362 -1.43 -2.48 13.39
C SER A 362 -0.35 -1.57 14.00
N LYS A 363 0.76 -1.30 13.30
CA LYS A 363 1.78 -0.33 13.74
C LYS A 363 1.31 1.12 13.61
N MET A 364 0.32 1.38 12.74
CA MET A 364 -0.33 2.68 12.68
C MET A 364 -1.07 3.00 13.99
N ASP A 365 -1.65 1.98 14.64
CA ASP A 365 -2.34 2.16 15.93
C ASP A 365 -1.36 2.58 17.02
N VAL A 366 -0.14 2.03 17.01
CA VAL A 366 0.92 2.36 17.98
C VAL A 366 1.30 3.83 17.90
N ILE A 367 1.43 4.39 16.69
CA ILE A 367 1.77 5.81 16.54
C ILE A 367 0.60 6.75 16.84
N SER A 368 -0.64 6.23 16.79
CA SER A 368 -1.87 7.00 17.04
C SER A 368 -2.34 6.93 18.51
N GLN A 369 -1.87 5.95 19.29
CA GLN A 369 -2.27 5.77 20.70
C GLN A 369 -1.73 6.79 21.71
N PRO A 370 -0.49 7.33 21.60
CA PRO A 370 0.04 8.34 22.53
C PRO A 370 -0.80 9.62 22.62
N LEU A 371 -1.71 9.84 21.67
CA LEU A 371 -2.60 11.00 21.57
C LEU A 371 -3.87 10.89 22.45
N LYS A 372 -4.25 9.69 22.89
CA LYS A 372 -5.45 9.50 23.74
C LYS A 372 -5.17 9.70 25.24
N THR A 373 -3.92 9.58 25.67
CA THR A 373 -3.54 9.70 27.09
C THR A 373 -3.27 11.13 27.54
N THR A 374 -3.23 12.11 26.63
CA THR A 374 -3.02 13.53 26.97
C THR A 374 -4.32 14.34 27.13
N GLN A 375 -5.50 13.74 26.92
CA GLN A 375 -6.80 14.39 27.17
C GLN A 375 -7.45 14.02 28.53
N ASN A 376 -6.79 13.22 29.37
CA ASN A 376 -7.31 12.84 30.71
C ASN A 376 -6.34 13.21 31.85
N ILE A 377 -5.78 14.41 31.80
CA ILE A 377 -5.22 15.06 32.99
C ILE A 377 -5.74 16.49 33.00
N ASP A 378 -6.93 16.66 33.56
CA ASP A 378 -7.35 17.87 34.29
C ASP A 378 -8.64 17.52 35.05
N LEU A 379 -8.47 17.29 36.36
CA LEU A 379 -9.44 17.65 37.40
C LEU A 379 -8.78 18.71 38.27
#